data_AF-A0A1H5KDZ3-F1
#
_entry.id   AF-A0A1H5KDZ3-F1
#
_cell.length_a   1.000
_cell.length_b   1.000
_cell.length_c   1.000
_cell.angle_alpha   90.00
_cell.angle_beta   90.00
_cell.angle_gamma   90.00
#
_symmetry.space_group_name_H-M   'P 1'
#
loop_
_entity.id
_entity.type
_entity.pdbx_description
1 polymer ?
#
loop_
_entity_poly.entity_id
_entity_poly.type
_entity_poly.pdbx_seq_one_letter_code
_entity_poly.pdbx_strand_id
1 'polypeptide(L)'
;MSIWSAADIARDSLRRQAAGLNVEQVAEKVAEAAQRERETARDALRGISSGTGLVDVDPQRLAETWAAKHTEWRRIQDLLAAAGSGVYDPDADTVGTGWDRERATYRAQRLAAAEEHRARRREEASAVTPQLWLSAAQAAPVRHASARTGLTLEQILTQLAARIETGPDGTLSVPPFHPDHI
;
A
#
# COMPACT_ATOMS: atom_id res chain seq x y z
N MET A 1 2.88 10.65 0.82
CA MET A 1 1.55 11.24 1.04
C MET A 1 0.83 10.39 2.07
N SER A 2 0.40 10.96 3.19
CA SER A 2 -0.54 10.26 4.08
C SER A 2 -1.81 10.00 3.28
N ILE A 3 -2.33 8.77 3.31
CA ILE A 3 -3.62 8.45 2.68
C ILE A 3 -4.79 9.10 3.43
N TRP A 4 -4.54 9.52 4.67
CA TRP A 4 -5.50 10.15 5.56
C TRP A 4 -5.30 11.65 5.56
N SER A 5 -6.41 12.38 5.46
CA SER A 5 -6.46 13.82 5.61
C SER A 5 -6.10 14.25 7.04
N ALA A 6 -5.75 15.52 7.23
CA ALA A 6 -5.54 16.07 8.56
C ALA A 6 -6.78 15.93 9.47
N ALA A 7 -7.99 16.03 8.88
CA ALA A 7 -9.24 15.83 9.60
C ALA A 7 -9.41 14.38 10.08
N ASP A 8 -9.03 13.41 9.27
CA ASP A 8 -9.13 11.98 9.60
C ASP A 8 -8.21 11.64 10.78
N ILE A 9 -6.99 12.18 10.76
CA ILE A 9 -5.99 12.00 11.82
C ILE A 9 -6.44 12.70 13.10
N ALA A 10 -6.97 13.92 12.99
CA ALA A 10 -7.50 14.66 14.12
C ALA A 10 -8.65 13.90 14.78
N ARG A 11 -9.62 13.41 14.01
CA ARG A 11 -10.76 12.63 14.53
C ARG A 11 -10.33 11.39 15.31
N ASP A 12 -9.45 10.58 14.74
CA ASP A 12 -8.96 9.35 15.38
C ASP A 12 -8.17 9.62 16.68
N SER A 13 -7.32 10.64 16.66
CA SER A 13 -6.51 11.00 17.82
C SER A 13 -7.36 11.61 18.93
N LEU A 14 -8.22 12.56 18.58
CA LEU A 14 -8.98 13.34 19.54
C LEU A 14 -10.16 12.56 20.12
N ARG A 15 -10.79 11.65 19.38
CA ARG A 15 -11.84 10.78 19.94
C ARG A 15 -11.31 9.91 21.09
N ARG A 16 -10.08 9.41 20.97
CA ARG A 16 -9.40 8.66 22.05
C ARG A 16 -8.98 9.57 23.20
N GLN A 17 -8.49 10.76 22.89
CA GLN A 17 -8.09 11.74 23.90
C GLN A 17 -9.27 12.32 24.69
N ALA A 18 -10.41 12.49 24.04
CA ALA A 18 -11.62 13.08 24.61
C ALA A 18 -12.43 12.09 25.46
N ALA A 19 -12.16 10.79 25.34
CA ALA A 19 -12.86 9.77 26.10
C ALA A 19 -12.80 10.06 27.60
N GLY A 20 -13.96 10.23 28.23
CA GLY A 20 -14.03 10.54 29.66
C GLY A 20 -13.84 12.01 30.03
N LEU A 21 -13.64 12.92 29.07
CA LEU A 21 -13.57 14.35 29.36
C LEU A 21 -14.96 14.95 29.54
N ASN A 22 -15.08 15.87 30.49
CA ASN A 22 -16.29 16.63 30.73
C ASN A 22 -16.36 17.92 29.88
N VAL A 23 -17.48 18.63 29.98
CA VAL A 23 -17.75 19.86 29.20
C VAL A 23 -16.68 20.94 29.40
N GLU A 24 -16.23 21.15 30.64
CA GLU A 24 -15.22 22.16 30.97
C GLU A 24 -13.84 21.81 30.39
N GLN A 25 -13.44 20.55 30.52
CA GLN A 25 -12.18 20.04 29.98
C GLN A 25 -12.17 20.08 28.44
N VAL A 26 -13.29 19.75 27.80
CA VAL A 26 -13.41 19.89 26.34
C VAL A 26 -13.37 21.36 25.92
N ALA A 27 -14.02 22.27 26.66
CA ALA A 27 -13.96 23.70 26.38
C ALA A 27 -12.52 24.25 26.48
N GLU A 28 -11.74 23.79 27.46
CA GLU A 28 -10.31 24.13 27.56
C GLU A 28 -9.53 23.65 26.33
N LYS A 29 -9.79 22.42 25.86
CA LYS A 29 -9.14 21.86 24.67
C LYS A 29 -9.53 22.60 23.39
N VAL A 30 -10.78 23.04 23.26
CA VAL A 30 -11.22 23.91 22.16
C VAL A 30 -10.43 25.24 22.18
N ALA A 31 -10.32 25.88 23.34
CA ALA A 31 -9.58 27.14 23.48
C ALA A 31 -8.09 26.98 23.16
N GLU A 32 -7.46 25.92 23.66
CA GLU A 32 -6.07 25.57 23.35
C GLU A 32 -5.86 25.37 21.85
N ALA A 33 -6.73 24.58 21.20
CA ALA A 33 -6.64 24.32 19.78
C ALA A 33 -6.85 25.59 18.94
N ALA A 34 -7.78 26.46 19.33
CA ALA A 34 -8.01 27.75 18.68
C ALA A 34 -6.83 28.73 18.83
N GLN A 35 -6.11 28.67 19.96
CA GLN A 35 -4.87 29.43 20.13
C GLN A 35 -3.78 28.90 19.20
N ARG A 36 -3.55 27.58 19.21
CA ARG A 36 -2.51 26.95 18.40
C ARG A 36 -2.75 27.11 16.89
N GLU A 37 -4.00 27.04 16.44
CA GLU A 37 -4.37 27.35 15.06
C GLU A 37 -3.95 28.77 14.68
N ARG A 38 -4.27 29.77 15.52
CA ARG A 38 -3.92 31.18 15.25
C ARG A 38 -2.41 31.41 15.23
N GLU A 39 -1.68 30.80 16.16
CA GLU A 39 -0.21 30.88 16.21
C GLU A 39 0.42 30.25 14.97
N THR A 40 0.05 29.02 14.65
CA THR A 40 0.65 28.29 13.52
C THR A 40 0.24 28.85 12.17
N ALA A 41 -0.99 29.35 12.01
CA ALA A 41 -1.38 30.08 10.80
C ALA A 41 -0.57 31.38 10.62
N ARG A 42 -0.28 32.10 11.71
CA ARG A 42 0.57 33.29 11.68
C ARG A 42 2.01 32.95 11.30
N ASP A 43 2.55 31.87 11.87
CA ASP A 43 3.93 31.43 11.58
C ASP A 43 4.06 30.93 10.14
N ALA A 44 3.05 30.23 9.62
CA ALA A 44 2.98 29.82 8.22
C ALA A 44 3.00 31.02 7.27
N LEU A 45 2.22 32.08 7.55
CA LEU A 45 2.24 33.32 6.77
C LEU A 45 3.60 34.03 6.80
N ARG A 46 4.37 33.86 7.87
CA ARG A 46 5.71 34.46 8.02
C ARG A 46 6.84 33.58 7.47
N GLY A 47 6.53 32.37 7.00
CA GLY A 47 7.53 31.38 6.60
C GLY A 47 8.42 30.93 7.75
N ILE A 48 7.94 31.01 9.00
CA ILE A 48 8.71 30.60 10.17
C ILE A 48 8.54 29.09 10.34
N SER A 49 9.58 28.34 9.96
CA SER A 49 9.67 26.91 10.25
C SER A 49 9.74 26.66 11.76
N SER A 50 8.77 25.91 12.27
CA SER A 50 8.76 25.47 13.67
C SER A 50 9.52 24.14 13.78
N GLY A 51 10.85 24.22 13.87
CA GLY A 51 11.70 23.05 14.01
C GLY A 51 13.04 23.37 14.68
N THR A 52 13.27 22.83 15.88
CA THR A 52 14.59 22.74 16.50
C THR A 52 15.33 21.52 15.95
N GLY A 53 15.85 21.61 14.72
CA GLY A 53 16.80 20.66 14.14
C GLY A 53 16.22 19.47 13.35
N LEU A 54 16.97 19.07 12.30
CA LEU A 54 16.90 17.90 11.40
C LEU A 54 15.55 17.49 10.76
N VAL A 55 14.42 17.98 11.25
CA VAL A 55 13.09 17.75 10.69
C VAL A 55 12.41 19.09 10.56
N ASP A 56 12.44 19.65 9.35
CA ASP A 56 11.67 20.85 9.02
C ASP A 56 10.19 20.44 8.97
N VAL A 57 9.40 20.94 9.92
CA VAL A 57 7.94 20.73 9.91
C VAL A 57 7.36 21.80 9.01
N ASP A 58 6.82 21.37 7.87
CA ASP A 58 6.09 22.25 6.94
C ASP A 58 5.05 23.09 7.70
N PRO A 59 5.25 24.42 7.82
CA PRO A 59 4.39 25.31 8.59
C PRO A 59 2.93 25.26 8.12
N GLN A 60 2.73 25.09 6.82
CA GLN A 60 1.39 25.02 6.23
C GLN A 60 0.66 23.76 6.69
N ARG A 61 1.35 22.62 6.66
CA ARG A 61 0.78 21.37 7.19
C ARG A 61 0.53 21.41 8.69
N LEU A 62 1.37 22.10 9.45
CA LEU A 62 1.16 22.28 10.88
C LEU A 62 -0.10 23.12 11.15
N ALA A 63 -0.29 24.21 10.40
CA ALA A 63 -1.49 25.03 10.46
C ALA A 63 -2.76 24.23 10.08
N GLU A 64 -2.71 23.45 8.99
CA GLU A 64 -3.81 22.55 8.58
C GLU A 64 -4.14 21.51 9.67
N THR A 65 -3.12 20.97 10.34
CA THR A 65 -3.28 20.00 11.43
C THR A 65 -3.99 20.62 12.63
N TRP A 66 -3.62 21.85 13.01
CA TRP A 66 -4.27 22.54 14.12
C TRP A 66 -5.70 22.98 13.80
N ALA A 67 -5.96 23.46 12.58
CA ALA A 67 -7.31 23.79 12.12
C ALA A 67 -8.24 22.54 12.14
N ALA A 68 -7.72 21.39 11.70
CA ALA A 68 -8.43 20.12 11.76
C ALA A 68 -8.73 19.70 13.22
N LYS A 69 -7.75 19.82 14.12
CA LYS A 69 -7.94 19.53 15.55
C LYS A 69 -8.96 20.45 16.20
N HIS A 70 -8.91 21.75 15.93
CA HIS A 70 -9.87 22.71 16.49
C HIS A 70 -11.30 22.43 16.00
N THR A 71 -11.47 22.13 14.71
CA THR A 71 -12.77 21.75 14.15
C THR A 71 -13.33 20.50 14.84
N GLU A 72 -12.50 19.48 15.04
CA GLU A 72 -12.92 18.25 15.69
C GLU A 72 -13.21 18.43 17.18
N TRP A 73 -12.43 19.22 17.91
CA TRP A 73 -12.75 19.57 19.30
C TRP A 73 -14.09 20.29 19.43
N ARG A 74 -14.44 21.19 18.50
CA ARG A 74 -15.76 21.82 18.46
C ARG A 74 -16.87 20.80 18.22
N ARG A 75 -16.68 19.84 17.30
CA ARG A 75 -17.65 18.74 17.09
C ARG A 75 -17.88 17.94 18.37
N ILE A 76 -16.82 17.62 19.11
CA ILE A 76 -16.91 16.88 20.39
C ILE A 76 -17.66 17.71 21.44
N GLN A 77 -17.41 19.03 21.50
CA GLN A 77 -18.16 19.95 22.35
C GLN A 77 -19.66 19.96 22.00
N ASP A 78 -20.00 20.01 20.72
CA ASP A 78 -21.39 19.98 20.24
C ASP A 78 -22.07 18.63 20.59
N LEU A 79 -21.35 17.52 20.44
CA LEU A 79 -21.83 16.19 20.85
C LEU A 79 -22.10 16.11 22.35
N LEU A 80 -21.21 16.64 23.17
CA LEU A 80 -21.40 16.73 24.62
C LEU A 80 -22.64 17.56 24.99
N ALA A 81 -22.80 18.72 24.35
CA ALA A 81 -23.97 19.58 24.55
C ALA A 81 -25.28 18.88 24.14
N ALA A 82 -25.26 18.10 23.05
CA ALA A 82 -26.43 17.38 22.56
C ALA A 82 -26.76 16.12 23.37
N ALA A 83 -25.75 15.41 23.87
CA ALA A 83 -25.94 14.14 24.58
C ALA A 83 -26.52 14.31 25.99
N GLY A 84 -26.34 15.48 26.62
CA GLY A 84 -26.75 15.74 28.00
C GLY A 84 -25.99 14.92 29.07
N SER A 85 -25.25 13.89 28.64
CA SER A 85 -24.20 13.21 29.39
C SER A 85 -23.08 14.22 29.66
N GLY A 86 -22.82 14.54 30.93
CA GLY A 86 -21.77 15.48 31.32
C GLY A 86 -20.34 15.05 30.97
N VAL A 87 -20.17 13.91 30.31
CA VAL A 87 -18.89 13.30 29.90
C VAL A 87 -19.00 12.74 28.49
N TYR A 88 -17.93 12.87 27.71
CA TYR A 88 -17.86 12.39 26.33
C TYR A 88 -17.66 10.87 26.31
N ASP A 89 -18.63 10.19 25.72
CA ASP A 89 -18.57 8.76 25.41
C ASP A 89 -18.30 8.56 23.91
N PRO A 90 -17.11 8.06 23.52
CA PRO A 90 -16.79 7.75 22.14
C PRO A 90 -17.73 6.73 21.49
N ASP A 91 -18.37 5.85 22.25
CA ASP A 91 -19.25 4.81 21.71
C ASP A 91 -20.62 5.37 21.31
N ALA A 92 -21.04 6.47 21.93
CA ALA A 92 -22.22 7.24 21.54
C ALA A 92 -21.99 8.09 20.26
N ASP A 93 -20.73 8.29 19.85
CA ASP A 93 -20.37 9.02 18.63
C ASP A 93 -20.52 8.12 17.38
N THR A 94 -21.71 8.14 16.78
CA THR A 94 -22.04 7.35 15.58
C THR A 94 -21.18 7.71 14.35
N VAL A 95 -20.79 8.98 14.23
CA VAL A 95 -19.92 9.44 13.15
C VAL A 95 -18.51 8.89 13.35
N GLY A 96 -17.96 9.01 14.56
CA GLY A 96 -16.64 8.48 14.91
C GLY A 96 -16.55 6.96 14.76
N THR A 97 -17.58 6.22 15.22
CA THR A 97 -17.62 4.76 15.09
C THR A 97 -17.72 4.30 13.63
N GLY A 98 -18.49 4.99 12.78
CA GLY A 98 -18.55 4.72 11.34
C GLY A 98 -17.19 4.87 10.67
N TRP A 99 -16.49 5.96 10.98
CA TRP A 99 -15.15 6.26 10.49
C TRP A 99 -14.11 5.21 10.90
N ASP A 100 -14.14 4.75 12.15
CA ASP A 100 -13.24 3.67 12.61
C ASP A 100 -13.44 2.38 11.82
N ARG A 101 -14.70 2.04 11.51
CA ARG A 101 -15.04 0.85 10.71
C ARG A 101 -14.52 0.96 9.28
N GLU A 102 -14.67 2.13 8.65
CA GLU A 102 -14.12 2.38 7.32
C GLU A 102 -12.60 2.24 7.31
N ARG A 103 -11.91 2.80 8.33
CA ARG A 103 -10.45 2.65 8.46
C ARG A 103 -10.01 1.23 8.70
N ALA A 104 -10.72 0.48 9.53
CA ALA A 104 -10.44 -0.93 9.77
C ALA A 104 -10.57 -1.74 8.47
N THR A 105 -11.62 -1.46 7.70
CA THR A 105 -11.85 -2.05 6.37
C THR A 105 -10.72 -1.72 5.41
N TYR A 106 -10.34 -0.44 5.31
CA TYR A 106 -9.25 0.01 4.46
C TYR A 106 -7.91 -0.65 4.84
N ARG A 107 -7.59 -0.74 6.13
CA ARG A 107 -6.38 -1.40 6.63
C ARG A 107 -6.38 -2.89 6.29
N ALA A 108 -7.50 -3.57 6.48
CA ALA A 108 -7.63 -4.99 6.14
C ALA A 108 -7.40 -5.22 4.64
N GLN A 109 -8.01 -4.41 3.77
CA GLN A 109 -7.80 -4.48 2.32
C GLN A 109 -6.32 -4.24 1.95
N ARG A 110 -5.67 -3.26 2.58
CA ARG A 110 -4.25 -2.97 2.36
C ARG A 110 -3.33 -4.10 2.78
N LEU A 111 -3.65 -4.77 3.89
CA LEU A 111 -2.91 -5.94 4.36
C LEU A 111 -3.09 -7.12 3.41
N ALA A 112 -4.32 -7.43 3.02
CA ALA A 112 -4.64 -8.48 2.06
C ALA A 112 -3.91 -8.27 0.72
N ALA A 113 -3.96 -7.05 0.15
CA ALA A 113 -3.25 -6.74 -1.09
C ALA A 113 -1.73 -6.89 -0.97
N ALA A 114 -1.16 -6.57 0.20
CA ALA A 114 0.26 -6.77 0.46
C ALA A 114 0.62 -8.28 0.58
N GLU A 115 -0.25 -9.08 1.19
CA GLU A 115 -0.09 -10.52 1.29
C GLU A 115 -0.19 -11.20 -0.08
N GLU A 116 -1.17 -10.82 -0.91
CA GLU A 116 -1.29 -11.29 -2.30
C GLU A 116 -0.05 -10.93 -3.13
N HIS A 117 0.46 -9.71 -2.98
CA HIS A 117 1.70 -9.32 -3.66
C HIS A 117 2.88 -10.19 -3.20
N ARG A 118 3.04 -10.41 -1.89
CA ARG A 118 4.09 -11.31 -1.37
C ARG A 118 3.91 -12.76 -1.83
N ALA A 119 2.66 -13.23 -1.95
CA ALA A 119 2.37 -14.56 -2.46
C ALA A 119 2.82 -14.71 -3.92
N ARG A 120 2.44 -13.78 -4.79
CA ARG A 120 2.89 -13.75 -6.19
C ARG A 120 4.42 -13.70 -6.30
N ARG A 121 5.09 -12.88 -5.49
CA ARG A 121 6.56 -12.81 -5.47
C ARG A 121 7.21 -14.12 -5.04
N ARG A 122 6.59 -14.87 -4.10
CA ARG A 122 7.08 -16.20 -3.71
C ARG A 122 6.88 -17.21 -4.83
N GLU A 123 5.75 -17.17 -5.52
CA GLU A 123 5.48 -18.03 -6.68
C GLU A 123 6.47 -17.76 -7.81
N GLU A 124 6.67 -16.49 -8.19
CA GLU A 124 7.69 -16.07 -9.17
C GLU A 124 9.10 -16.51 -8.75
N ALA A 125 9.47 -16.35 -7.47
CA ALA A 125 10.78 -16.76 -6.98
C ALA A 125 10.94 -18.29 -6.91
N SER A 126 9.83 -19.03 -6.80
CA SER A 126 9.82 -20.50 -6.79
C SER A 126 9.71 -21.09 -8.20
N ALA A 127 9.40 -20.28 -9.21
CA ALA A 127 9.37 -20.70 -10.60
C ALA A 127 10.79 -21.05 -11.05
N VAL A 128 11.04 -22.34 -11.27
CA VAL A 128 12.28 -22.81 -11.90
C VAL A 128 12.13 -22.63 -13.40
N THR A 129 12.83 -21.65 -13.97
CA THR A 129 12.97 -21.55 -15.42
C THR A 129 14.06 -22.51 -15.87
N PRO A 130 13.74 -23.64 -16.54
CA PRO A 130 14.78 -24.55 -17.02
C PRO A 130 15.64 -23.85 -18.07
N GLN A 131 16.95 -23.80 -17.83
CA GLN A 131 17.91 -23.27 -18.80
C GLN A 131 18.61 -24.44 -19.52
N LEU A 132 18.59 -24.42 -20.84
CA LEU A 132 19.28 -25.40 -21.67
C LEU A 132 20.57 -24.78 -22.24
N TRP A 133 21.72 -25.32 -21.82
CA TRP A 133 23.02 -24.94 -22.36
C TRP A 133 23.42 -25.89 -23.48
N LEU A 134 23.50 -25.37 -24.71
CA LEU A 134 23.98 -26.12 -25.86
C LEU A 134 25.40 -25.68 -26.20
N SER A 135 26.30 -26.64 -26.44
CA SER A 135 27.59 -26.33 -27.05
C SER A 135 27.40 -25.75 -28.46
N ALA A 136 28.41 -25.05 -28.98
CA ALA A 136 28.35 -24.47 -30.32
C ALA A 136 28.02 -25.52 -31.40
N ALA A 137 28.58 -26.73 -31.28
CA ALA A 137 28.32 -27.85 -32.19
C ALA A 137 26.85 -28.31 -32.13
N GLN A 138 26.25 -28.37 -30.94
CA GLN A 138 24.86 -28.77 -30.74
C GLN A 138 23.87 -27.66 -31.15
N ALA A 139 24.26 -26.40 -31.02
CA ALA A 139 23.43 -25.26 -31.40
C ALA A 139 23.39 -25.01 -32.91
N ALA A 140 24.44 -25.38 -33.66
CA ALA A 140 24.55 -25.11 -35.09
C ALA A 140 23.40 -25.72 -35.93
N PRO A 141 22.99 -27.00 -35.73
CA PRO A 141 21.86 -27.58 -36.45
C PRO A 141 20.53 -26.87 -36.17
N VAL A 142 20.29 -26.47 -34.92
CA VAL A 142 19.06 -25.77 -34.51
C VAL A 142 18.99 -24.38 -35.15
N ARG A 143 20.11 -23.65 -35.16
CA ARG A 143 20.21 -22.34 -35.83
C ARG A 143 20.04 -22.46 -37.35
N HIS A 144 20.63 -23.48 -37.95
CA HIS A 144 20.48 -23.74 -39.38
C HIS A 144 19.03 -24.09 -39.75
N ALA A 145 18.34 -24.88 -38.91
CA ALA A 145 16.92 -25.17 -39.10
C ALA A 145 16.05 -23.91 -38.95
N SER A 146 16.33 -23.05 -37.97
CA SER A 146 15.65 -21.75 -37.79
C SER A 146 15.80 -20.86 -39.02
N ALA A 147 17.02 -20.71 -39.53
CA ALA A 147 17.29 -19.89 -40.72
C ALA A 147 16.57 -20.40 -41.98
N ARG A 148 16.41 -21.73 -42.12
CA ARG A 148 15.73 -22.31 -43.30
C ARG A 148 14.20 -22.26 -43.23
N THR A 149 13.62 -22.32 -42.03
CA THR A 149 12.16 -22.48 -41.83
C THR A 149 11.47 -21.20 -41.38
N GLY A 150 12.23 -20.21 -40.90
CA GLY A 150 11.72 -18.98 -40.29
C GLY A 150 11.17 -19.17 -38.87
N LEU A 151 11.25 -20.37 -38.30
CA LEU A 151 10.84 -20.66 -36.94
C LEU A 151 11.83 -20.09 -35.91
N THR A 152 11.33 -19.72 -34.73
CA THR A 152 12.20 -19.36 -33.60
C THR A 152 12.91 -20.60 -33.06
N LEU A 153 14.04 -20.40 -32.39
CA LEU A 153 14.77 -21.49 -31.73
C LEU A 153 13.89 -22.23 -30.71
N GLU A 154 13.03 -21.49 -30.00
CA GLU A 154 12.08 -22.04 -29.02
C GLU A 154 11.05 -22.97 -29.68
N GLN A 155 10.50 -22.59 -30.84
CA GLN A 155 9.54 -23.44 -31.57
C GLN A 155 10.20 -24.74 -32.04
N ILE A 156 11.43 -24.68 -32.53
CA ILE A 156 12.18 -25.86 -32.97
C ILE A 156 12.51 -26.78 -31.78
N LEU A 157 12.97 -26.21 -30.65
CA LEU A 157 13.24 -26.97 -29.43
C LEU A 157 11.98 -27.60 -28.85
N THR A 158 10.83 -26.91 -28.93
CA THR A 158 9.52 -27.46 -28.52
C THR A 158 9.14 -28.67 -29.36
N GLN A 159 9.32 -28.59 -30.67
CA GLN A 159 9.07 -29.71 -31.59
C GLN A 159 10.02 -30.89 -31.40
N LEU A 160 11.27 -30.61 -31.02
CA LEU A 160 12.26 -31.62 -30.69
C LEU A 160 11.90 -32.31 -29.37
N ALA A 161 11.53 -31.54 -28.34
CA ALA A 161 11.09 -32.06 -27.04
C ALA A 161 9.84 -32.95 -27.16
N ALA A 162 8.89 -32.57 -28.01
CA ALA A 162 7.68 -33.35 -28.28
C ALA A 162 7.95 -34.71 -28.97
N ARG A 163 9.16 -34.92 -29.51
CA ARG A 163 9.57 -36.12 -30.25
C ARG A 163 10.64 -36.93 -29.51
N ILE A 164 10.91 -36.62 -28.24
CA ILE A 164 11.86 -37.38 -27.44
C ILE A 164 11.28 -38.78 -27.18
N GLU A 165 12.02 -39.79 -27.58
CA GLU A 165 11.79 -41.18 -27.25
C GLU A 165 12.80 -41.60 -26.18
N THR A 166 12.34 -42.37 -25.18
CA THR A 166 13.22 -42.92 -24.13
C THR A 166 13.48 -44.38 -24.43
N GLY A 167 14.75 -44.72 -24.64
CA GLY A 167 15.22 -46.08 -24.85
C GLY A 167 15.15 -46.95 -23.59
N PRO A 168 15.30 -48.28 -23.72
CA PRO A 168 15.21 -49.23 -22.60
C PRO A 168 16.26 -49.00 -21.49
N ASP A 169 17.36 -48.35 -21.84
CA ASP A 169 18.48 -47.99 -20.96
C ASP A 169 18.37 -46.55 -20.41
N GLY A 170 17.28 -45.85 -20.70
CA GLY A 170 17.07 -44.45 -20.34
C GLY A 170 17.72 -43.44 -21.29
N THR A 171 18.32 -43.90 -22.39
CA THR A 171 18.88 -43.00 -23.42
C THR A 171 17.76 -42.23 -24.11
N LEU A 172 17.90 -40.91 -24.21
CA LEU A 172 16.96 -40.05 -24.93
C LEU A 172 17.40 -39.93 -26.40
N SER A 173 16.51 -40.30 -27.32
CA SER A 173 16.72 -40.13 -28.75
C SER A 173 15.57 -39.33 -29.36
N VAL A 174 15.82 -38.72 -30.52
CA VAL A 174 14.79 -38.06 -31.31
C VAL A 174 14.89 -38.60 -32.73
N PRO A 175 13.82 -39.18 -33.30
CA PRO A 175 13.83 -39.65 -34.67
C PRO A 175 13.99 -38.46 -35.64
N PRO A 176 14.53 -38.68 -36.85
CA PRO A 176 14.66 -37.63 -37.85
C PRO A 176 13.32 -36.93 -38.11
N PHE A 177 13.32 -35.60 -38.09
CA PHE A 177 12.13 -34.81 -38.38
C PHE A 177 12.48 -33.50 -39.12
N HIS A 178 11.46 -32.92 -39.74
CA HIS A 178 11.52 -31.60 -40.35
C HIS A 178 10.68 -30.63 -39.49
N PRO A 179 11.28 -29.54 -38.99
CA PRO A 179 10.52 -28.54 -38.22
C PRO A 179 9.56 -27.79 -39.13
N ASP A 180 8.28 -27.73 -38.74
CA ASP A 180 7.21 -27.06 -39.49
C ASP A 180 6.46 -26.08 -38.59
N HIS A 181 5.76 -25.10 -39.16
CA HIS A 181 4.89 -24.22 -38.38
C HIS A 181 3.70 -25.04 -37.85
N ILE A 182 3.57 -25.14 -36.52
CA ILE A 182 2.42 -25.76 -35.84
C ILE A 182 1.27 -24.76 -35.81
#